data_AF-W6KJ38-F1
#
_entry.id   AF-W6KJ38-F1
#
_cell.length_a   1.000
_cell.length_b   1.000
_cell.length_c   1.000
_cell.angle_alpha   90.00
_cell.angle_beta   90.00
_cell.angle_gamma   90.00
#
_symmetry.space_group_name_H-M   'P 1'
#
loop_
_entity.id
_entity.type
_entity.pdbx_description
1 polymer ?
#
loop_
_entity_poly.entity_id
_entity_poly.type
_entity_poly.pdbx_seq_one_letter_code
_entity_poly.pdbx_strand_id
1 'polypeptide(L)'
;MVVWFRCSLCARAWRESISSRVARYENKLEKTPRDARGEVIQLCPSCELRGAEGRLETPSTNASDQRNRQASPAHFLSQDLLLMEEVCLRPDQDPSTIPLRSEQVLSWRCRYCGYQFQSSLRKRVACYEGCPQCHGKVCTPMNSLPIQRPDVVREVAKTISRTKLTKLTIFSEQEIPFVCRTCFSPYRMTPKARCMIPKGGVACPKCFLNYSQIASNEAGSESHPRRLTAKKRRELRDKAHRLCLSGRSKEKLEATRNEIEKRDRILIN
;
A
#
# COMPACT_ATOMS: atom_id res chain seq x y z
N MET A 1 4.59 -28.01 -4.80
CA MET A 1 4.53 -27.04 -5.93
C MET A 1 4.26 -25.65 -5.37
N VAL A 2 4.99 -24.62 -5.84
CA VAL A 2 4.81 -23.23 -5.42
C VAL A 2 4.15 -22.42 -6.53
N VAL A 3 3.07 -21.72 -6.21
CA VAL A 3 2.25 -20.96 -7.19
C VAL A 3 1.92 -19.56 -6.69
N TRP A 4 1.37 -18.73 -7.57
CA TRP A 4 0.87 -17.40 -7.23
C TRP A 4 -0.63 -17.43 -6.96
N PHE A 5 -1.04 -16.91 -5.81
CA PHE A 5 -2.43 -16.71 -5.44
C PHE A 5 -2.78 -15.22 -5.47
N ARG A 6 -4.08 -14.92 -5.52
CA ARG A 6 -4.61 -13.55 -5.46
C ARG A 6 -5.70 -13.46 -4.39
N CYS A 7 -5.62 -12.43 -3.54
CA CYS A 7 -6.51 -12.32 -2.38
C CYS A 7 -7.86 -11.75 -2.81
N SER A 8 -8.96 -12.36 -2.38
CA SER A 8 -10.30 -11.83 -2.66
C SER A 8 -10.56 -10.47 -1.98
N LEU A 9 -9.97 -10.25 -0.80
CA LEU A 9 -10.16 -9.02 -0.02
C LEU A 9 -9.27 -7.86 -0.49
N CYS A 10 -7.95 -8.05 -0.47
CA CYS A 10 -7.02 -6.95 -0.79
C CYS A 10 -6.53 -6.96 -2.24
N ALA A 11 -6.98 -7.90 -3.07
CA ALA A 11 -6.56 -8.10 -4.46
C ALA A 11 -5.05 -8.29 -4.68
N ARG A 12 -4.24 -8.36 -3.61
CA ARG A 12 -2.79 -8.53 -3.68
C ARG A 12 -2.43 -9.97 -4.03
N ALA A 13 -1.49 -10.12 -4.96
CA ALA A 13 -0.93 -11.41 -5.31
C ALA A 13 0.23 -11.80 -4.37
N TRP A 14 0.38 -13.08 -4.06
CA TRP A 14 1.51 -13.60 -3.30
C TRP A 14 1.88 -15.02 -3.73
N ARG A 15 3.14 -15.39 -3.49
CA ARG A 15 3.71 -16.70 -3.77
C ARG A 15 3.67 -17.57 -2.52
N GLU A 16 3.13 -18.78 -2.63
CA GLU A 16 3.03 -19.76 -1.53
C GLU A 16 2.95 -21.18 -2.10
N SER A 17 3.40 -22.19 -1.34
CA SER A 17 3.16 -23.58 -1.71
C SER A 17 1.71 -23.99 -1.48
N ILE A 18 1.20 -24.88 -2.34
CA ILE A 18 -0.15 -25.42 -2.17
C ILE A 18 -0.26 -26.16 -0.83
N SER A 19 0.76 -26.93 -0.46
CA SER A 19 0.80 -27.69 0.79
C SER A 19 0.71 -26.79 2.03
N SER A 20 1.47 -25.69 2.07
CA SER A 20 1.41 -24.71 3.16
C SER A 20 0.02 -24.07 3.27
N ARG A 21 -0.59 -23.75 2.12
CA ARG A 21 -1.94 -23.17 2.08
C ARG A 21 -3.02 -24.15 2.54
N VAL A 22 -2.94 -25.43 2.14
CA VAL A 22 -3.87 -26.48 2.58
C VAL A 22 -3.75 -26.70 4.09
N ALA A 23 -2.53 -26.83 4.60
CA ALA A 23 -2.29 -27.01 6.05
C ALA A 23 -2.85 -25.85 6.88
N ARG A 24 -2.72 -24.60 6.39
CA ARG A 24 -3.33 -23.43 7.04
C ARG A 24 -4.86 -23.46 7.01
N TYR A 25 -5.45 -23.90 5.91
CA TYR A 25 -6.91 -24.06 5.81
C TYR A 25 -7.43 -25.13 6.77
N GLU A 26 -6.77 -26.29 6.84
CA GLU A 26 -7.13 -27.39 7.75
C GLU A 26 -7.04 -26.96 9.22
N ASN A 27 -5.92 -26.34 9.61
CA ASN A 27 -5.73 -25.80 10.97
C ASN A 27 -6.83 -24.78 11.33
N LYS A 28 -7.29 -24.00 10.35
CA LYS A 28 -8.40 -23.06 10.53
C LYS A 28 -9.74 -23.78 10.70
N LEU A 29 -10.01 -24.85 9.95
CA LEU A 29 -11.23 -25.65 10.11
C LEU A 29 -11.30 -26.36 11.47
N GLU A 30 -10.16 -26.77 12.01
CA GLU A 30 -10.06 -27.37 13.35
C GLU A 30 -10.43 -26.36 14.44
N LYS A 31 -9.98 -25.11 14.30
CA LYS A 31 -10.25 -24.01 15.25
C LYS A 31 -11.64 -23.40 15.10
N THR A 32 -12.32 -23.64 13.98
CA THR A 32 -13.64 -23.06 13.71
C THR A 32 -14.76 -24.02 14.17
N PRO A 33 -15.76 -23.55 14.95
CA PRO A 33 -16.92 -24.35 15.31
C PRO A 33 -17.60 -24.94 14.07
N ARG A 34 -18.15 -26.17 14.18
CA ARG A 34 -18.71 -26.92 13.04
C ARG A 34 -19.74 -26.11 12.25
N ASP A 35 -20.56 -25.32 12.93
CA ASP A 35 -21.65 -24.54 12.34
C ASP A 35 -21.15 -23.33 11.52
N ALA A 36 -19.93 -22.85 11.79
CA ALA A 36 -19.33 -21.69 11.13
C ALA A 36 -18.29 -22.08 10.04
N ARG A 37 -18.05 -23.38 9.79
CA ARG A 37 -17.05 -23.85 8.82
C ARG A 37 -17.35 -23.43 7.38
N GLY A 38 -18.62 -23.27 7.04
CA GLY A 38 -19.07 -22.80 5.71
C GLY A 38 -18.71 -21.33 5.42
N GLU A 39 -18.42 -20.55 6.46
CA GLU A 39 -18.09 -19.12 6.34
C GLU A 39 -16.57 -18.86 6.32
N VAL A 40 -15.76 -19.92 6.35
CA VAL A 40 -14.30 -19.83 6.38
C VAL A 40 -13.78 -19.38 5.02
N ILE A 41 -13.59 -18.08 4.85
CA ILE A 41 -12.93 -17.50 3.68
C ILE A 41 -11.41 -17.63 3.84
N GLN A 42 -10.74 -18.15 2.80
CA GLN A 42 -9.28 -18.26 2.75
C GLN A 42 -8.66 -16.98 2.17
N LEU A 43 -8.11 -16.14 3.03
CA LEU A 43 -7.49 -14.88 2.64
C LEU A 43 -5.98 -15.06 2.37
N CYS A 44 -5.30 -13.95 2.12
CA CYS A 44 -3.85 -13.93 2.10
C CYS A 44 -3.31 -13.75 3.53
N PRO A 45 -2.08 -14.24 3.80
CA PRO A 45 -1.44 -14.11 5.12
C PRO A 45 -1.53 -12.73 5.77
N SER A 46 -1.36 -11.66 5.01
CA SER A 46 -1.45 -10.29 5.55
C SER A 46 -2.87 -9.85 5.93
N CYS A 47 -3.90 -10.39 5.29
CA CYS A 47 -5.29 -10.10 5.67
C CYS A 47 -5.71 -10.91 6.90
N GLU A 48 -5.25 -12.15 7.01
CA GLU A 48 -5.50 -13.01 8.17
C GLU A 48 -4.88 -12.43 9.44
N LEU A 49 -3.61 -12.01 9.37
CA LEU A 49 -2.93 -11.32 10.46
C LEU A 49 -3.62 -10.02 10.91
N ARG A 50 -4.45 -9.41 10.07
CA ARG A 50 -5.22 -8.20 10.39
C ARG A 50 -6.61 -8.49 10.97
N GLY A 51 -6.93 -9.76 11.25
CA GLY A 51 -8.23 -10.14 11.80
C GLY A 51 -9.38 -9.93 10.82
N ALA A 52 -9.12 -9.87 9.51
CA ALA A 52 -10.16 -9.67 8.49
C ALA A 52 -11.10 -10.89 8.31
N GLU A 53 -10.93 -11.92 9.14
CA GLU A 53 -11.67 -13.17 9.13
C GLU A 53 -12.81 -13.20 10.17
N GLY A 54 -13.13 -12.06 10.79
CA GLY A 54 -14.31 -11.90 11.64
C GLY A 54 -14.04 -12.13 13.13
N ARG A 55 -14.20 -11.08 13.94
CA ARG A 55 -14.61 -11.21 15.33
C ARG A 55 -16.14 -11.25 15.34
N LEU A 56 -16.72 -12.41 15.60
CA LEU A 56 -17.95 -12.48 16.40
C LEU A 56 -17.53 -12.79 17.83
N GLU A 57 -16.83 -11.84 18.46
CA GLU A 57 -16.72 -11.78 19.90
C GLU A 57 -17.36 -10.47 20.31
N THR A 58 -18.55 -10.59 20.91
CA THR A 58 -19.16 -9.52 21.70
C THR A 58 -18.15 -9.08 22.77
N PRO A 59 -18.07 -7.77 23.08
CA PRO A 59 -17.17 -7.29 24.12
C PRO A 59 -17.74 -7.69 25.48
N SER A 60 -17.36 -8.85 26.00
CA SER A 60 -17.45 -9.12 27.44
C SER A 60 -16.34 -8.31 28.11
N THR A 61 -16.75 -7.15 28.64
CA THR A 61 -16.06 -6.45 29.70
C THR A 61 -15.73 -7.44 30.81
N ASN A 62 -14.45 -7.80 30.96
CA ASN A 62 -13.86 -8.20 32.23
C ASN A 62 -12.38 -7.81 32.18
N ALA A 63 -12.15 -6.55 32.51
CA ALA A 63 -10.83 -6.01 32.82
C ALA A 63 -10.45 -6.44 34.25
N SER A 64 -9.93 -7.66 34.41
CA SER A 64 -9.17 -8.06 35.60
C SER A 64 -8.62 -9.47 35.43
N ASP A 65 -7.49 -9.60 34.73
CA ASP A 65 -6.58 -10.73 34.97
C ASP A 65 -5.15 -10.38 34.53
N GLN A 66 -4.55 -9.43 35.24
CA GLN A 66 -3.10 -9.27 35.29
C GLN A 66 -2.53 -10.27 36.30
N ARG A 67 -2.40 -11.56 35.97
CA ARG A 67 -1.63 -12.52 36.78
C ARG A 67 -1.42 -13.91 36.14
N ASN A 68 -0.76 -14.00 34.98
CA ASN A 68 0.15 -15.13 34.67
C ASN A 68 0.91 -14.90 33.35
N ARG A 69 2.13 -14.36 33.40
CA ARG A 69 3.06 -14.49 32.27
C ARG A 69 3.75 -15.85 32.38
N GLN A 70 2.98 -16.93 32.15
CA GLN A 70 3.60 -18.20 31.78
C GLN A 70 4.36 -17.96 30.47
N ALA A 71 5.65 -18.26 30.45
CA ALA A 71 6.48 -18.15 29.26
C ALA A 71 5.83 -19.02 28.17
N SER A 72 5.25 -18.38 27.15
CA SER A 72 4.72 -19.10 25.99
C SER A 72 5.82 -20.01 25.45
N PRO A 73 5.50 -21.26 25.05
CA PRO A 73 6.51 -22.21 24.58
C PRO A 73 7.36 -21.57 23.47
N ALA A 74 8.66 -21.86 23.47
CA ALA A 74 9.58 -21.32 22.48
C ALA A 74 9.09 -21.74 21.09
N HIS A 75 8.61 -20.76 20.31
CA HIS A 75 8.21 -20.99 18.94
C HIS A 75 9.47 -20.96 18.06
N PHE A 76 9.70 -22.04 17.32
CA PHE A 76 10.84 -22.19 16.42
C PHE A 76 10.47 -21.80 15.00
N LEU A 77 11.49 -21.56 14.17
CA LEU A 77 11.29 -21.22 12.76
C LEU A 77 10.57 -22.33 12.00
N SER A 78 10.88 -23.60 12.29
CA SER A 78 10.26 -24.77 11.65
C SER A 78 8.73 -24.86 11.82
N GLN A 79 8.19 -24.23 12.86
CA GLN A 79 6.75 -24.25 13.17
C GLN A 79 5.96 -23.19 12.39
N ASP A 80 6.61 -22.16 11.86
CA ASP A 80 5.95 -21.12 11.08
C ASP A 80 6.06 -21.43 9.57
N LEU A 81 5.01 -22.07 9.03
CA LEU A 81 4.92 -22.44 7.63
C LEU A 81 5.09 -21.26 6.66
N LEU A 82 4.70 -20.05 7.08
CA LEU A 82 4.81 -18.87 6.25
C LEU A 82 6.26 -18.38 6.22
N LEU A 83 6.93 -18.32 7.35
CA LEU A 83 8.35 -17.96 7.39
C LEU A 83 9.22 -19.01 6.71
N MET A 84 8.89 -20.29 6.84
CA MET A 84 9.57 -21.39 6.16
C MET A 84 9.54 -21.27 4.63
N GLU A 85 8.47 -20.73 4.04
CA GLU A 85 8.38 -20.51 2.59
C GLU A 85 9.19 -19.30 2.11
N GLU A 86 9.49 -18.36 3.00
CA GLU A 86 10.26 -17.16 2.66
C GLU A 86 11.74 -17.29 2.99
N VAL A 87 12.11 -18.10 3.97
CA VAL A 87 13.50 -18.26 4.37
C VAL A 87 14.27 -19.06 3.32
N CYS A 88 15.48 -18.64 3.03
CA CYS A 88 16.42 -19.32 2.15
C CYS A 88 17.60 -19.77 3.02
N LEU A 89 17.42 -20.88 3.73
CA LEU A 89 18.43 -21.43 4.63
C LEU A 89 19.60 -22.03 3.84
N ARG A 90 20.81 -21.90 4.40
CA ARG A 90 21.96 -22.65 3.94
C ARG A 90 21.91 -24.10 4.49
N PRO A 91 22.61 -25.07 3.88
CA PRO A 91 22.58 -26.46 4.33
C PRO A 91 23.00 -26.67 5.79
N ASP A 92 23.82 -25.78 6.35
CA ASP A 92 24.29 -25.80 7.75
C ASP A 92 23.27 -25.28 8.78
N GLN A 93 22.14 -24.71 8.34
CA GLN A 93 21.17 -24.05 9.21
C GLN A 93 19.95 -24.94 9.45
N ASP A 94 19.80 -25.47 10.67
CA ASP A 94 18.62 -26.25 11.05
C ASP A 94 17.48 -25.33 11.55
N PRO A 95 16.34 -25.24 10.84
CA PRO A 95 15.19 -24.42 11.25
C PRO A 95 14.57 -24.82 12.60
N SER A 96 14.79 -26.06 13.06
CA SER A 96 14.24 -26.56 14.32
C SER A 96 14.97 -26.04 15.54
N THR A 97 16.20 -25.54 15.36
CA THR A 97 17.06 -25.00 16.42
C THR A 97 17.00 -23.48 16.52
N ILE A 98 16.38 -22.81 15.54
CA ILE A 98 16.35 -21.35 15.45
C ILE A 98 15.06 -20.83 16.10
N PRO A 99 15.12 -20.20 17.29
CA PRO A 99 13.94 -19.61 17.92
C PRO A 99 13.50 -18.36 17.16
N LEU A 100 12.20 -18.07 17.07
CA LEU A 100 11.66 -16.89 16.37
C LEU A 100 12.19 -15.53 16.90
N ARG A 101 12.75 -15.51 18.10
CA ARG A 101 13.38 -14.33 18.71
C ARG A 101 14.87 -14.18 18.39
N SER A 102 15.44 -15.11 17.62
CA SER A 102 16.86 -15.10 17.26
C SER A 102 17.24 -13.84 16.49
N GLU A 103 18.41 -13.29 16.79
CA GLU A 103 19.00 -12.17 16.04
C GLU A 103 19.84 -12.62 14.86
N GLN A 104 19.90 -13.94 14.61
CA GLN A 104 20.60 -14.49 13.46
C GLN A 104 20.09 -13.89 12.16
N VAL A 105 21.03 -13.43 11.33
CA VAL A 105 20.75 -12.90 10.00
C VAL A 105 20.57 -14.07 9.03
N LEU A 106 19.38 -14.16 8.45
CA LEU A 106 19.02 -15.17 7.47
C LEU A 106 18.79 -14.52 6.10
N SER A 107 18.90 -15.32 5.04
CA SER A 107 18.50 -14.91 3.70
C SER A 107 17.01 -15.15 3.52
N TRP A 108 16.31 -14.20 2.91
CA TRP A 108 14.87 -14.22 2.73
C TRP A 108 14.50 -13.91 1.29
N ARG A 109 13.41 -14.51 0.81
CA ARG A 109 12.76 -14.20 -0.45
C ARG A 109 11.33 -13.73 -0.17
N CYS A 110 11.00 -12.51 -0.58
CA CYS A 110 9.68 -11.96 -0.34
C CYS A 110 8.59 -12.72 -1.13
N ARG A 111 7.51 -13.14 -0.47
CA ARG A 111 6.35 -13.74 -1.14
C ARG A 111 5.63 -12.83 -2.13
N TYR A 112 5.75 -11.51 -1.97
CA TYR A 112 4.99 -10.55 -2.77
C TYR A 112 5.71 -10.09 -4.03
N CYS A 113 7.01 -9.86 -3.94
CA CYS A 113 7.81 -9.33 -5.05
C CYS A 113 8.96 -10.23 -5.47
N GLY A 114 9.23 -11.32 -4.73
CA GLY A 114 10.32 -12.24 -5.02
C GLY A 114 11.72 -11.71 -4.71
N TYR A 115 11.87 -10.48 -4.19
CA TYR A 115 13.16 -9.89 -3.85
C TYR A 115 13.87 -10.67 -2.74
N GLN A 116 15.15 -10.91 -2.96
CA GLN A 116 16.03 -11.55 -2.00
C GLN A 116 16.71 -10.50 -1.13
N PHE A 117 16.71 -10.70 0.19
CA PHE A 117 17.30 -9.77 1.14
C PHE A 117 17.73 -10.48 2.42
N GLN A 118 18.66 -9.88 3.13
CA GLN A 118 19.10 -10.34 4.43
C GLN A 118 18.41 -9.53 5.53
N SER A 119 17.94 -10.21 6.57
CA SER A 119 17.38 -9.59 7.77
C SER A 119 17.46 -10.56 8.94
N SER A 120 17.52 -10.04 10.17
CA SER A 120 17.44 -10.90 11.35
C SER A 120 16.02 -11.41 11.56
N LEU A 121 15.89 -12.62 12.09
CA LEU A 121 14.59 -13.24 12.35
C LEU A 121 13.75 -12.40 13.31
N ARG A 122 14.37 -11.91 14.40
CA ARG A 122 13.73 -10.99 15.36
C ARG A 122 13.14 -9.76 14.69
N LYS A 123 13.87 -9.08 13.78
CA LYS A 123 13.36 -7.88 13.09
C LYS A 123 12.16 -8.22 12.21
N ARG A 124 12.18 -9.37 11.55
CA ARG A 124 11.09 -9.81 10.69
C ARG A 124 9.80 -10.13 11.47
N VAL A 125 9.94 -10.85 12.59
CA VAL A 125 8.79 -11.37 13.35
C VAL A 125 8.30 -10.35 14.39
N ALA A 126 9.20 -9.86 15.25
CA ALA A 126 8.82 -9.01 16.38
C ALA A 126 8.64 -7.53 15.99
N CYS A 127 9.45 -7.03 15.06
CA CYS A 127 9.37 -5.64 14.60
C CYS A 127 8.55 -5.46 13.32
N TYR A 128 7.99 -6.55 12.77
CA TYR A 128 7.24 -6.57 11.52
C TYR A 128 7.99 -5.90 10.34
N GLU A 129 9.33 -5.97 10.36
CA GLU A 129 10.15 -5.38 9.30
C GLU A 129 10.04 -6.25 8.04
N GLY A 130 9.20 -5.81 7.10
CA GLY A 130 8.99 -6.52 5.86
C GLY A 130 10.06 -6.28 4.80
N CYS A 131 9.80 -6.76 3.59
CA CYS A 131 10.73 -6.66 2.47
C CYS A 131 11.12 -5.20 2.17
N PRO A 132 12.43 -4.88 2.08
CA PRO A 132 12.90 -3.52 1.85
C PRO A 132 12.48 -2.96 0.48
N GLN A 133 12.29 -3.82 -0.53
CA GLN A 133 11.76 -3.41 -1.84
C GLN A 133 10.28 -3.03 -1.75
N CYS A 134 9.46 -3.87 -1.09
CA CYS A 134 8.02 -3.61 -0.89
C CYS A 134 7.76 -2.35 -0.06
N HIS A 135 8.67 -1.99 0.84
CA HIS A 135 8.56 -0.79 1.70
C HIS A 135 9.35 0.41 1.15
N GLY A 136 9.99 0.30 -0.02
CA GLY A 136 10.71 1.39 -0.66
C GLY A 136 12.03 1.80 0.02
N LYS A 137 12.59 0.98 0.91
CA LYS A 137 13.90 1.21 1.54
C LYS A 137 15.06 1.05 0.54
N VAL A 138 14.87 0.23 -0.49
CA VAL A 138 15.80 0.08 -1.61
C VAL A 138 15.12 0.48 -2.91
N CYS A 139 15.83 1.19 -3.80
CA CYS A 139 15.35 1.51 -5.13
C CYS A 139 15.72 0.39 -6.10
N THR A 140 14.72 -0.14 -6.79
CA THR A 140 14.84 -1.24 -7.76
C THR A 140 13.90 -0.97 -8.94
N PRO A 141 14.06 -1.64 -10.08
CA PRO A 141 13.13 -1.47 -11.21
C PRO A 141 11.65 -1.71 -10.87
N MET A 142 11.36 -2.61 -9.92
CA MET A 142 10.00 -2.96 -9.49
C MET A 142 9.29 -1.90 -8.65
N ASN A 143 10.04 -0.98 -8.03
CA ASN A 143 9.46 0.10 -7.22
C ASN A 143 9.94 1.50 -7.64
N SER A 144 10.79 1.60 -8.66
CA SER A 144 11.27 2.84 -9.24
C SER A 144 10.12 3.65 -9.84
N LEU A 145 10.02 4.93 -9.46
CA LEU A 145 8.93 5.81 -9.90
C LEU A 145 8.91 6.00 -11.43
N PRO A 146 10.05 6.27 -12.11
CA PRO A 146 10.09 6.37 -13.58
C PRO A 146 9.63 5.12 -14.33
N ILE A 147 9.93 3.93 -13.80
CA ILE A 147 9.62 2.67 -14.47
C ILE A 147 8.16 2.28 -14.21
N GLN A 148 7.71 2.34 -12.96
CA GLN A 148 6.38 1.86 -12.58
C GLN A 148 5.27 2.87 -12.90
N ARG A 149 5.56 4.18 -12.82
CA ARG A 149 4.57 5.26 -12.97
C ARG A 149 5.08 6.41 -13.85
N PRO A 150 5.33 6.15 -15.15
CA PRO A 150 5.73 7.21 -16.10
C PRO A 150 4.67 8.30 -16.25
N ASP A 151 3.40 7.98 -15.99
CA ASP A 151 2.31 8.96 -15.95
C ASP A 151 2.52 10.02 -14.89
N VAL A 152 2.98 9.62 -13.69
CA VAL A 152 3.28 10.52 -12.57
C VAL A 152 4.56 11.31 -12.84
N VAL A 153 5.57 10.71 -13.47
CA VAL A 153 6.81 11.41 -13.83
C VAL A 153 6.57 12.59 -14.77
N ARG A 154 5.59 12.50 -15.69
CA ARG A 154 5.22 13.63 -16.57
C ARG A 154 4.66 14.84 -15.82
N GLU A 155 4.20 14.65 -14.58
CA GLU A 155 3.71 15.72 -13.72
C GLU A 155 4.82 16.30 -12.85
N VAL A 156 5.97 15.63 -12.68
CA VAL A 156 7.06 16.14 -11.82
C VAL A 156 7.62 17.43 -12.42
N ALA A 157 7.81 18.44 -11.57
CA ALA A 157 8.36 19.72 -12.01
C ALA A 157 9.81 19.56 -12.49
N LYS A 158 10.18 20.36 -13.51
CA LYS A 158 11.52 20.31 -14.14
C LYS A 158 12.67 20.69 -13.20
N THR A 159 12.39 21.30 -12.06
CA THR A 159 13.39 21.64 -11.04
C THR A 159 13.99 20.43 -10.33
N ILE A 160 13.34 19.26 -10.43
CA ILE A 160 13.90 18.01 -9.93
C ILE A 160 14.89 17.46 -10.96
N SER A 161 16.15 17.31 -10.55
CA SER A 161 17.20 16.76 -11.42
C SER A 161 16.91 15.32 -11.81
N ARG A 162 17.37 14.91 -13.00
CA ARG A 162 17.22 13.55 -13.51
C ARG A 162 17.79 12.51 -12.53
N THR A 163 18.95 12.78 -11.95
CA THR A 163 19.61 11.89 -10.96
C THR A 163 18.80 11.74 -9.67
N LYS A 164 18.11 12.78 -9.23
CA LYS A 164 17.22 12.69 -8.07
C LYS A 164 15.97 11.88 -8.43
N LEU A 165 15.39 12.13 -9.61
CA LEU A 165 14.19 11.46 -10.09
C LEU A 165 14.37 9.94 -10.24
N THR A 166 15.54 9.48 -10.71
CA THR A 166 15.84 8.04 -10.83
C THR A 166 15.98 7.33 -9.50
N LYS A 167 16.28 8.05 -8.42
CA LYS A 167 16.38 7.52 -7.05
C LYS A 167 15.03 7.49 -6.32
N LEU A 168 13.97 8.09 -6.88
CA LEU A 168 12.65 8.08 -6.28
C LEU A 168 11.94 6.74 -6.52
N THR A 169 11.27 6.25 -5.49
CA THR A 169 10.40 5.08 -5.54
C THR A 169 8.93 5.50 -5.47
N ILE A 170 8.02 4.61 -5.85
CA ILE A 170 6.56 4.79 -5.66
C ILE A 170 6.15 4.89 -4.20
N PHE A 171 7.05 4.58 -3.26
CA PHE A 171 6.83 4.65 -1.81
C PHE A 171 7.55 5.83 -1.17
N SER A 172 8.27 6.65 -1.96
CA SER A 172 9.04 7.77 -1.42
C SER A 172 8.13 8.77 -0.70
N GLU A 173 8.52 9.12 0.52
CA GLU A 173 7.82 10.06 1.40
C GLU A 173 8.38 11.48 1.30
N GLN A 174 9.39 11.69 0.45
CA GLN A 174 9.90 13.03 0.19
C GLN A 174 8.89 13.81 -0.63
N GLU A 175 8.45 14.95 -0.11
CA GLU A 175 7.63 15.89 -0.89
C GLU A 175 8.41 16.49 -2.04
N ILE A 176 7.81 16.45 -3.23
CA ILE A 176 8.35 17.04 -4.45
C ILE A 176 7.29 17.92 -5.14
N PRO A 177 7.73 18.95 -5.88
CA PRO A 177 6.84 19.77 -6.69
C PRO A 177 6.36 18.99 -7.93
N PHE A 178 5.06 19.05 -8.17
CA PHE A 178 4.37 18.60 -9.37
C PHE A 178 3.71 19.80 -10.08
N VAL A 179 3.44 19.63 -11.37
CA VAL A 179 2.71 20.57 -12.22
C VAL A 179 1.52 19.84 -12.80
N CYS A 180 0.32 20.33 -12.48
CA CYS A 180 -0.91 19.73 -12.98
C CYS A 180 -0.94 19.82 -14.51
N ARG A 181 -1.12 18.69 -15.17
CA ARG A 181 -1.24 18.67 -16.63
C ARG A 181 -2.56 19.25 -17.11
N THR A 182 -3.59 19.35 -16.29
CA THR A 182 -4.91 19.91 -16.67
C THR A 182 -4.96 21.43 -16.51
N CYS A 183 -4.68 21.97 -15.33
CA CYS A 183 -4.84 23.40 -15.05
C CYS A 183 -3.53 24.20 -14.99
N PHE A 184 -2.38 23.54 -15.23
CA PHE A 184 -1.02 24.08 -15.08
C PHE A 184 -0.65 24.59 -13.69
N SER A 185 -1.50 24.45 -12.66
CA SER A 185 -1.10 24.83 -11.31
C SER A 185 0.04 23.95 -10.79
N PRO A 186 1.05 24.55 -10.12
CA PRO A 186 1.97 23.78 -9.31
C PRO A 186 1.24 23.27 -8.06
N TYR A 187 1.69 22.14 -7.54
CA TYR A 187 1.24 21.56 -6.28
C TYR A 187 2.34 20.67 -5.70
N ARG A 188 2.33 20.43 -4.39
CA ARG A 188 3.35 19.60 -3.71
C ARG A 188 2.70 18.38 -3.10
N MET A 189 3.29 17.21 -3.33
CA MET A 189 2.85 15.94 -2.73
C MET A 189 4.03 14.98 -2.62
N THR A 190 3.87 13.92 -1.83
CA THR A 190 4.80 12.79 -1.88
C THR A 190 4.50 11.90 -3.10
N PRO A 191 5.52 11.28 -3.73
CA PRO A 191 5.31 10.26 -4.74
C PRO A 191 4.38 9.13 -4.26
N LYS A 192 4.50 8.74 -2.99
CA LYS A 192 3.61 7.77 -2.32
C LYS A 192 2.15 8.18 -2.41
N ALA A 193 1.80 9.37 -1.94
CA ALA A 193 0.43 9.88 -1.99
C ALA A 193 -0.09 9.99 -3.43
N ARG A 194 0.72 10.53 -4.34
CA ARG A 194 0.34 10.67 -5.76
C ARG A 194 0.10 9.32 -6.43
N CYS A 195 0.87 8.29 -6.07
CA CYS A 195 0.75 6.95 -6.62
C CYS A 195 -0.45 6.17 -6.06
N MET A 196 -0.88 6.45 -4.83
CA MET A 196 -2.10 5.87 -4.23
C MET A 196 -3.37 6.32 -4.97
N ILE A 197 -3.36 7.50 -5.59
CA ILE A 197 -4.45 7.97 -6.43
C ILE A 197 -4.45 7.15 -7.74
N PRO A 198 -5.57 6.50 -8.12
CA PRO A 198 -5.64 5.67 -9.31
C PRO A 198 -5.42 6.48 -10.58
N LYS A 199 -5.05 5.79 -11.68
CA LYS A 199 -4.93 6.42 -12.99
C LYS A 199 -6.26 7.09 -13.38
N GLY A 200 -6.21 8.36 -13.78
CA GLY A 200 -7.40 9.18 -14.07
C GLY A 200 -8.07 9.79 -12.83
N GLY A 201 -7.58 9.52 -11.62
CA GLY A 201 -7.97 10.26 -10.42
C GLY A 201 -7.42 11.68 -10.42
N VAL A 202 -8.12 12.59 -9.73
CA VAL A 202 -7.74 14.00 -9.63
C VAL A 202 -6.77 14.16 -8.46
N ALA A 203 -5.47 14.34 -8.77
CA ALA A 203 -4.45 14.56 -7.75
C ALA A 203 -4.20 16.05 -7.42
N CYS A 204 -4.43 16.94 -8.38
CA CYS A 204 -4.22 18.37 -8.19
C CYS A 204 -5.29 18.94 -7.23
N PRO A 205 -4.90 19.61 -6.12
CA PRO A 205 -5.83 20.21 -5.17
C PRO A 205 -6.81 21.18 -5.83
N LYS A 206 -6.34 22.08 -6.70
CA LYS A 206 -7.23 23.02 -7.42
C LYS A 206 -8.26 22.33 -8.30
N CYS A 207 -7.86 21.29 -9.04
CA CYS A 207 -8.81 20.53 -9.85
C CYS A 207 -9.81 19.75 -9.00
N PHE A 208 -9.37 19.24 -7.84
CA PHE A 208 -10.23 18.54 -6.89
C PHE A 208 -11.25 19.50 -6.28
N LEU A 209 -10.83 20.71 -5.88
CA LEU A 209 -11.70 21.77 -5.38
C LEU A 209 -12.76 22.18 -6.42
N ASN A 210 -12.35 22.42 -7.67
CA ASN A 210 -13.29 22.74 -8.75
C ASN A 210 -14.32 21.63 -8.95
N TYR A 211 -13.90 20.37 -8.94
CA TYR A 211 -14.82 19.24 -9.01
C TYR A 211 -15.80 19.21 -7.82
N SER A 212 -15.31 19.43 -6.60
CA SER A 212 -16.14 19.45 -5.40
C SER A 212 -17.20 20.56 -5.47
N GLN A 213 -16.82 21.77 -5.88
CA GLN A 213 -17.75 22.90 -6.02
C GLN A 213 -18.85 22.61 -7.05
N ILE A 214 -18.50 22.06 -8.21
CA ILE A 214 -19.48 21.70 -9.25
C ILE A 214 -20.41 20.60 -8.75
N ALA A 215 -19.87 19.59 -8.05
CA ALA A 215 -20.66 18.51 -7.48
C ALA A 215 -21.64 19.02 -6.42
N SER A 216 -21.21 19.95 -5.54
CA SER A 216 -22.07 20.59 -4.55
C SER A 216 -23.19 21.42 -5.19
N ASN A 217 -22.87 22.19 -6.23
CA ASN A 217 -23.86 23.02 -6.94
C ASN A 217 -24.91 22.16 -7.68
N GLU A 218 -24.50 21.02 -8.26
CA GLU A 218 -25.43 20.10 -8.94
C GLU A 218 -26.23 19.22 -7.98
N ALA A 219 -25.79 19.06 -6.74
CA ALA A 219 -26.52 18.28 -5.74
C ALA A 219 -27.78 18.99 -5.22
N GLY A 220 -27.84 20.33 -5.32
CA GLY A 220 -28.97 21.12 -4.81
C GLY A 220 -29.21 20.92 -3.31
N SER A 221 -30.23 21.58 -2.77
CA SER A 221 -30.69 21.43 -1.38
C SER A 221 -31.54 20.17 -1.17
N GLU A 222 -31.13 19.01 -1.70
CA GLU A 222 -31.84 17.76 -1.44
C GLU A 222 -31.52 17.26 -0.03
N SER A 223 -32.56 17.04 0.79
CA SER A 223 -32.48 16.65 2.20
C SER A 223 -31.86 15.27 2.45
N HIS A 224 -31.68 14.46 1.40
CA HIS A 224 -30.97 13.18 1.47
C HIS A 224 -30.06 12.96 0.25
N PRO A 225 -28.75 12.72 0.46
CA PRO A 225 -27.82 12.51 -0.64
C PRO A 225 -28.09 11.17 -1.34
N ARG A 226 -28.82 11.21 -2.46
CA ARG A 226 -28.95 10.04 -3.33
C ARG A 226 -27.58 9.73 -3.96
N ARG A 227 -27.17 8.46 -3.95
CA ARG A 227 -25.94 8.03 -4.64
C ARG A 227 -26.07 8.35 -6.13
N LEU A 228 -25.22 9.25 -6.62
CA LEU A 228 -25.14 9.57 -8.04
C LEU A 228 -24.84 8.33 -8.88
N THR A 229 -25.59 8.19 -9.98
CA THR A 229 -25.35 7.13 -10.97
C THR A 229 -23.93 7.25 -11.54
N ALA A 230 -23.36 6.13 -12.03
CA ALA A 230 -22.03 6.13 -12.63
C ALA A 230 -21.93 7.12 -13.82
N LYS A 231 -23.00 7.22 -14.62
CA LYS A 231 -23.13 8.17 -15.74
C LYS A 231 -23.03 9.61 -15.25
N LYS A 232 -23.84 9.99 -14.25
CA LYS A 232 -23.85 11.37 -13.74
C LYS A 232 -22.50 11.76 -13.09
N ARG A 233 -21.86 10.83 -12.37
CA ARG A 233 -20.50 11.04 -11.84
C ARG A 233 -19.46 11.28 -12.94
N ARG A 234 -19.61 10.62 -14.10
CA ARG A 234 -18.73 10.83 -15.26
C ARG A 234 -18.94 12.20 -15.88
N GLU A 235 -20.19 12.59 -16.13
CA GLU A 235 -20.55 13.90 -16.68
C GLU A 235 -20.03 15.06 -15.82
N LEU A 236 -20.18 14.95 -14.50
CA LEU A 236 -19.63 15.91 -13.52
C LEU A 236 -18.11 16.04 -13.64
N ARG A 237 -17.38 14.92 -13.73
CA ARG A 237 -15.92 14.95 -13.91
C ARG A 237 -15.55 15.58 -15.24
N ASP A 238 -16.25 15.26 -16.33
CA ASP A 238 -15.95 15.79 -17.65
C ASP A 238 -16.22 17.30 -17.73
N LYS A 239 -17.28 17.78 -17.07
CA LYS A 239 -17.57 19.21 -16.91
C LYS A 239 -16.48 19.92 -16.11
N ALA A 240 -16.10 19.38 -14.96
CA ALA A 240 -15.02 19.93 -14.13
C ALA A 240 -13.67 19.94 -14.87
N HIS A 241 -13.37 18.88 -15.62
CA HIS A 241 -12.16 18.76 -16.42
C HIS A 241 -12.12 19.82 -17.53
N ARG A 242 -13.23 20.01 -18.28
CA ARG A 242 -13.33 21.06 -19.32
C ARG A 242 -13.14 22.47 -18.77
N LEU A 243 -13.70 22.77 -17.60
CA LEU A 243 -13.50 24.06 -16.92
C LEU A 243 -12.04 24.27 -16.49
N CYS A 244 -11.37 23.22 -16.02
CA CYS A 244 -9.94 23.31 -15.70
C CYS A 244 -9.08 23.51 -16.96
N LEU A 245 -9.49 22.95 -18.10
CA LEU A 245 -8.81 23.11 -19.37
C LEU A 245 -8.97 24.51 -19.97
N SER A 246 -10.15 25.13 -19.85
CA SER A 246 -10.39 26.47 -20.38
C SER A 246 -9.52 27.53 -19.71
N GLY A 247 -9.13 27.32 -18.46
CA GLY A 247 -8.19 28.18 -17.73
C GLY A 247 -6.71 27.97 -18.06
N ARG A 248 -6.38 27.30 -19.17
CA ARG A 248 -4.99 27.17 -19.66
C ARG A 248 -4.62 28.37 -20.52
N SER A 249 -3.49 28.99 -20.20
CA SER A 249 -2.91 30.04 -21.03
C SER A 249 -1.38 29.96 -20.99
N LYS A 250 -0.71 30.62 -21.93
CA LYS A 250 0.75 30.70 -21.97
C LYS A 250 1.28 31.49 -20.77
N GLU A 251 0.58 32.55 -20.38
CA GLU A 251 0.88 33.41 -19.24
C GLU A 251 0.81 32.60 -17.93
N LYS A 252 -0.19 31.72 -17.79
CA LYS A 252 -0.32 30.86 -16.61
C LYS A 252 0.81 29.83 -16.51
N LEU A 253 1.22 29.26 -17.63
CA LEU A 253 2.36 28.35 -17.68
C LEU A 253 3.66 29.07 -17.30
N GLU A 254 3.84 30.30 -17.78
CA GLU A 254 4.97 31.16 -17.47
C GLU A 254 4.99 31.55 -15.98
N ALA A 255 3.85 31.99 -15.44
CA ALA A 255 3.70 32.27 -14.01
C ALA A 255 4.04 31.06 -13.14
N THR A 256 3.58 29.88 -13.56
CA THR A 256 3.89 28.61 -12.88
C THR A 256 5.40 28.30 -12.93
N ARG A 257 6.05 28.53 -14.08
CA ARG A 257 7.51 28.35 -14.21
C ARG A 257 8.24 29.21 -13.19
N ASN A 258 7.86 30.50 -13.11
CA ASN A 258 8.45 31.46 -12.18
C ASN A 258 8.21 31.05 -10.72
N GLU A 259 7.02 30.58 -10.36
CA GLU A 259 6.69 30.10 -9.01
C GLU A 259 7.56 28.91 -8.59
N ILE A 260 7.74 27.93 -9.49
CA ILE A 260 8.55 26.75 -9.22
C ILE A 260 10.05 27.10 -9.09
N GLU A 261 10.54 28.05 -9.88
CA GLU A 261 11.93 28.50 -9.85
C GLU A 261 12.28 29.26 -8.56
N LYS A 262 11.34 30.05 -8.03
CA LYS A 262 11.49 30.75 -6.75
C LYS A 262 11.60 29.81 -5.54
N ARG A 263 11.21 28.53 -5.70
CA ARG A 263 11.30 27.48 -4.66
C ARG A 263 10.60 27.85 -3.35
N ASP A 264 9.53 28.65 -3.39
CA ASP A 264 8.75 28.94 -2.18
C ASP A 264 8.23 27.65 -1.57
N ARG A 265 8.81 27.25 -0.43
CA ARG A 265 8.48 26.01 0.27
C ARG A 265 7.39 26.21 1.32
N ILE A 266 7.02 27.45 1.60
CA ILE A 266 6.15 27.84 2.71
C ILE A 266 4.67 27.78 2.32
N LEU A 267 4.34 27.99 1.04
CA LEU A 267 2.96 27.98 0.55
C LEU A 267 2.61 26.60 -0.01
N ILE A 268 1.90 25.80 0.79
CA ILE A 268 1.25 24.57 0.33
C ILE A 268 -0.15 24.97 -0.15
N ASN A 269 -0.36 24.96 -1.47
CA ASN A 269 -1.69 25.04 -2.09
C ASN A 269 -2.38 23.67 -2.08
#